data_AF-A0A4Y2NKD9-F1
#
_entry.id   AF-A0A4Y2NKD9-F1
#
_cell.length_a   1.000
_cell.length_b   1.000
_cell.length_c   1.000
_cell.angle_alpha   90.00
_cell.angle_beta   90.00
_cell.angle_gamma   90.00
#
_symmetry.space_group_name_H-M   'P 1'
#
loop_
_entity.id
_entity.type
_entity.pdbx_description
1 polymer ?
#
loop_
_entity_poly.entity_id
_entity_poly.type
_entity_poly.pdbx_seq_one_letter_code
_entity_poly.pdbx_strand_id
1 'polypeptide(L)'
;KSHGIIRLAVHLPNQQQVVFQNGQEVGAVAGASMRHTTLTAWFLLNQHEVEAYNYNYADIPQYYVSDKSQTLWKRRQRGAQKIIGRMPVVNSQDSERYYSRMLLLRLFGTVSYDDLKTVNGILFSYFQQTCTKLGFLESDHHWRDTMTEAIPS
;
A
#
# COMPACT_ATOMS: atom_id res chain seq x y z
N LYS A 1 3.17 -17.43 -21.88
CA LYS A 1 4.21 -17.06 -20.87
C LYS A 1 3.50 -16.69 -19.57
N SER A 2 3.79 -17.37 -18.46
CA SER A 2 3.22 -17.07 -17.15
C SER A 2 3.96 -15.90 -16.50
N HIS A 3 3.22 -15.06 -15.77
CA HIS A 3 3.76 -13.94 -15.00
C HIS A 3 4.04 -14.40 -13.58
N GLY A 4 5.17 -14.00 -13.00
CA GLY A 4 5.38 -14.18 -11.56
C GLY A 4 4.51 -13.20 -10.78
N ILE A 5 3.94 -13.63 -9.66
CA ILE A 5 3.09 -12.78 -8.81
C ILE A 5 3.81 -12.55 -7.47
N ILE A 6 3.93 -11.28 -7.06
CA ILE A 6 4.38 -10.91 -5.72
C ILE A 6 3.22 -10.29 -4.97
N ARG A 7 2.91 -10.80 -3.78
CA ARG A 7 1.89 -10.21 -2.89
C ARG A 7 2.49 -9.02 -2.16
N LEU A 8 1.84 -7.87 -2.31
CA LEU A 8 2.24 -6.62 -1.70
C LEU A 8 1.39 -6.35 -0.45
N ALA A 9 2.04 -5.94 0.63
CA ALA A 9 1.37 -5.66 1.89
C ALA A 9 0.62 -4.33 1.80
N VAL A 10 -0.58 -4.28 2.37
CA VAL A 10 -1.36 -3.05 2.51
C VAL A 10 -1.92 -3.03 3.92
N HIS A 11 -1.44 -2.09 4.72
CA HIS A 11 -1.86 -1.89 6.10
C HIS A 11 -1.68 -0.43 6.49
N LEU A 12 -2.39 -0.01 7.53
CA LEU A 12 -2.23 1.30 8.14
C LEU A 12 -1.00 1.32 9.06
N PRO A 13 -0.55 2.50 9.53
CA PRO A 13 0.48 2.60 10.55
C PRO A 13 0.16 1.70 11.75
N ASN A 14 1.14 0.93 12.21
CA ASN A 14 1.04 0.02 13.37
C ASN A 14 -0.01 -1.10 13.24
N GLN A 15 -0.54 -1.35 12.04
CA GLN A 15 -1.49 -2.45 11.76
C GLN A 15 -0.86 -3.55 10.90
N GLN A 16 0.45 -3.78 11.04
CA GLN A 16 1.13 -4.93 10.41
C GLN A 16 0.51 -6.24 10.91
N GLN A 17 0.32 -7.20 10.01
CA GLN A 17 -0.16 -8.52 10.40
C GLN A 17 0.94 -9.27 11.15
N VAL A 18 0.64 -9.71 12.38
CA VAL A 18 1.50 -10.57 13.19
C VAL A 18 0.91 -11.98 13.21
N VAL A 19 1.70 -12.99 12.86
CA VAL A 19 1.34 -14.40 13.00
C VAL A 19 2.10 -14.97 14.18
N PHE A 20 1.38 -15.56 15.14
CA PHE A 20 1.96 -16.15 16.33
C PHE A 20 1.32 -17.51 16.64
N GLN A 21 2.05 -18.33 17.40
CA GLN A 21 1.52 -19.52 18.04
C GLN A 21 1.04 -19.14 19.45
N ASN A 22 0.01 -19.82 19.96
CA ASN A 22 -0.51 -19.57 21.31
C ASN A 22 0.63 -19.62 22.34
N GLY A 23 0.72 -18.59 23.19
CA GLY A 23 1.74 -18.43 24.23
C GLY A 23 3.03 -17.73 23.79
N GLN A 24 3.15 -17.30 22.52
CA GLN A 24 4.29 -16.55 22.00
C GLN A 24 3.92 -15.15 21.49
N GLU A 25 2.78 -14.62 21.92
CA GLU A 25 2.20 -13.36 21.45
C GLU A 25 3.18 -12.20 21.61
N VAL A 26 3.76 -12.04 22.79
CA VAL A 26 4.64 -10.91 23.14
C VAL A 26 5.93 -10.94 22.30
N GLY A 27 6.55 -12.11 22.16
CA GLY A 27 7.76 -12.28 21.34
C GLY A 27 7.47 -12.08 19.84
N ALA A 28 6.31 -12.51 19.37
CA ALA A 28 5.91 -12.35 17.97
C ALA A 28 5.59 -10.89 17.62
N VAL A 29 4.94 -10.15 18.52
CA VAL A 29 4.70 -8.69 18.35
C VAL A 29 6.03 -7.95 18.30
N ALA A 30 6.93 -8.20 19.25
CA ALA A 30 8.27 -7.60 19.27
C ALA A 30 9.06 -7.92 17.99
N GLY A 31 9.00 -9.17 17.52
CA GLY A 31 9.64 -9.61 16.28
C GLY A 31 9.03 -8.97 15.02
N ALA A 32 7.72 -8.74 15.01
CA ALA A 32 7.04 -8.11 13.88
C ALA A 32 7.36 -6.61 13.77
N SER A 33 7.51 -5.90 14.88
CA SER A 33 7.97 -4.51 14.89
C SER A 33 9.38 -4.32 14.31
N MET A 34 10.21 -5.37 14.34
CA MET A 34 11.57 -5.36 13.78
C MET A 34 11.65 -5.78 12.30
N ARG A 35 10.56 -6.29 11.72
CA ARG A 35 10.56 -6.80 10.35
C ARG A 35 9.89 -5.82 9.39
N HIS A 36 10.57 -5.55 8.28
CA HIS A 36 9.94 -4.80 7.20
C HIS A 36 8.86 -5.64 6.52
N THR A 37 7.72 -5.00 6.22
CA THR A 37 6.78 -5.48 5.20
C THR A 37 7.26 -5.00 3.84
N THR A 38 6.71 -5.56 2.76
CA THR A 38 7.01 -5.08 1.39
C THR A 38 6.68 -3.59 1.22
N LEU A 39 5.70 -3.07 1.98
CA LEU A 39 5.31 -1.65 1.99
C LEU A 39 6.35 -0.79 2.72
N THR A 40 6.70 -1.13 3.96
CA THR A 40 7.70 -0.35 4.71
C THR A 40 9.09 -0.44 4.08
N ALA A 41 9.40 -1.55 3.41
CA ALA A 41 10.63 -1.67 2.64
C ALA A 41 10.62 -0.81 1.37
N TRP A 42 9.46 -0.57 0.76
CA TRP A 42 9.36 0.34 -0.39
C TRP A 42 9.57 1.79 0.05
N PHE A 43 9.03 2.19 1.19
CA PHE A 43 9.33 3.49 1.80
C PHE A 43 10.84 3.66 2.04
N LEU A 44 11.49 2.65 2.62
CA LEU A 44 12.94 2.69 2.85
C LEU A 44 13.74 2.70 1.55
N LEU A 45 13.32 1.93 0.53
CA LEU A 45 13.94 1.94 -0.79
C LEU A 45 13.91 3.35 -1.38
N ASN A 46 12.74 3.99 -1.34
CA ASN A 46 12.55 5.35 -1.85
C ASN A 46 13.49 6.35 -1.15
N GLN A 47 13.75 6.21 0.15
CA GLN A 47 14.67 7.11 0.86
C GLN A 47 16.13 7.06 0.35
N HIS A 48 16.53 5.97 -0.32
CA HIS A 48 17.93 5.72 -0.66
C HIS A 48 18.19 5.51 -2.16
N GLU A 49 17.17 5.22 -2.95
CA GLU A 49 17.30 4.89 -4.37
C GLU A 49 16.40 5.81 -5.22
N VAL A 50 16.99 6.88 -5.76
CA VAL A 50 16.27 7.88 -6.58
C VAL A 50 15.54 7.23 -7.78
N GLU A 51 16.10 6.17 -8.36
CA GLU A 51 15.48 5.50 -9.50
C GLU A 51 14.13 4.84 -9.13
N ALA A 52 13.95 4.44 -7.86
CA ALA A 52 12.70 3.86 -7.37
C ALA A 52 11.52 4.84 -7.41
N TYR A 53 11.79 6.16 -7.44
CA TYR A 53 10.75 7.19 -7.55
C TYR A 53 9.98 7.13 -8.87
N ASN A 54 10.53 6.46 -9.89
CA ASN A 54 9.85 6.31 -11.17
C ASN A 54 8.75 5.24 -11.15
N TYR A 55 8.56 4.54 -10.02
CA TYR A 55 7.62 3.43 -9.91
C TYR A 55 6.69 3.62 -8.72
N ASN A 56 5.39 3.46 -8.96
CA ASN A 56 4.42 3.29 -7.88
C ASN A 56 4.64 1.92 -7.20
N TYR A 57 4.03 1.74 -6.05
CA TYR A 57 4.23 0.54 -5.24
C TYR A 57 3.89 -0.78 -5.98
N ALA A 58 2.89 -0.79 -6.85
CA ALA A 58 2.46 -1.98 -7.59
C ALA A 58 3.49 -2.44 -8.63
N ASP A 59 4.27 -1.51 -9.17
CA ASP A 59 5.22 -1.76 -10.25
C ASP A 59 6.62 -2.10 -9.74
N ILE A 60 6.94 -1.81 -8.48
CA ILE A 60 8.24 -2.12 -7.85
C ILE A 60 8.72 -3.56 -8.09
N PRO A 61 7.88 -4.61 -7.94
CA PRO A 61 8.26 -6.01 -8.21
C PRO A 61 8.83 -6.30 -9.61
N GLN A 62 8.51 -5.47 -10.60
CA GLN A 62 9.05 -5.60 -11.95
C GLN A 62 10.55 -5.27 -11.98
N TYR A 63 10.98 -4.27 -11.21
CA TYR A 63 12.32 -3.70 -11.23
C TYR A 63 13.18 -4.13 -10.05
N TYR A 64 12.55 -4.48 -8.94
CA TYR A 64 13.20 -4.87 -7.69
C TYR A 64 12.73 -6.26 -7.25
N VAL A 65 13.60 -6.95 -6.51
CA VAL A 65 13.32 -8.24 -5.87
C VAL A 65 13.40 -8.06 -4.36
N SER A 66 12.41 -8.59 -3.64
CA SER A 66 12.41 -8.61 -2.18
C SER A 66 13.35 -9.71 -1.70
N ASP A 67 14.36 -9.35 -0.93
CA ASP A 67 15.17 -10.30 -0.17
C ASP A 67 14.29 -10.98 0.88
N LYS A 68 14.20 -12.31 0.87
CA LYS A 68 13.29 -13.04 1.77
C LYS A 68 13.73 -13.00 3.24
N SER A 69 14.99 -12.68 3.52
CA SER A 69 15.52 -12.67 4.89
C SER A 69 15.15 -11.39 5.66
N GLN A 70 15.18 -10.25 4.98
CA GLN A 70 14.98 -8.92 5.57
C GLN A 70 13.79 -8.16 4.96
N THR A 71 13.17 -8.72 3.92
CA THR A 71 12.09 -8.09 3.14
C THR A 71 12.50 -6.75 2.53
N LEU A 72 13.79 -6.55 2.27
CA LEU A 72 14.31 -5.35 1.62
C LEU A 72 14.31 -5.50 0.10
N TRP A 73 14.04 -4.41 -0.61
CA TRP A 73 14.08 -4.37 -2.07
C TRP A 73 15.50 -4.20 -2.59
N LYS A 74 15.89 -5.03 -3.54
CA LYS A 74 17.19 -4.95 -4.25
C LYS A 74 16.94 -4.89 -5.75
N ARG A 75 17.75 -4.11 -6.47
CA ARG A 75 17.63 -3.95 -7.92
C ARG A 75 17.77 -5.31 -8.62
N ARG A 76 16.90 -5.59 -9.59
CA ARG A 76 16.92 -6.84 -10.34
C ARG A 76 18.05 -6.83 -11.37
N GLN A 77 18.90 -7.86 -11.36
CA GLN A 77 20.07 -7.95 -12.25
C GLN A 77 19.81 -8.63 -13.62
N ARG A 78 18.76 -9.45 -13.76
CA ARG A 78 18.41 -10.14 -15.03
C ARG A 78 16.90 -10.07 -15.30
N GLY A 79 16.52 -9.64 -16.52
CA GLY A 79 15.15 -9.36 -16.92
C GLY A 79 14.67 -10.25 -18.07
N ALA A 80 13.65 -11.08 -17.81
CA ALA A 80 12.87 -11.77 -18.84
C ALA A 80 11.47 -12.16 -18.36
N GLN A 81 11.30 -12.42 -17.06
CA GLN A 81 10.00 -12.71 -16.47
C GLN A 81 9.30 -11.41 -16.07
N LYS A 82 8.14 -11.16 -16.67
CA LYS A 82 7.26 -10.07 -16.23
C LYS A 82 6.64 -10.47 -14.89
N ILE A 83 6.89 -9.64 -13.86
CA ILE A 83 6.41 -9.83 -12.49
C ILE A 83 5.32 -8.79 -12.22
N ILE A 84 4.23 -9.23 -11.61
CA ILE A 84 3.09 -8.37 -11.26
C ILE A 84 3.02 -8.27 -9.74
N GLY A 85 3.08 -7.04 -9.23
CA GLY A 85 2.73 -6.74 -7.84
C GLY A 85 1.22 -6.78 -7.66
N ARG A 86 0.72 -7.63 -6.75
CA ARG A 86 -0.69 -7.67 -6.38
C ARG A 86 -0.89 -7.23 -4.94
N MET A 87 -1.54 -6.08 -4.78
CA MET A 87 -2.12 -5.65 -3.51
C MET A 87 -3.43 -6.40 -3.23
N PRO A 88 -3.70 -6.82 -1.98
CA PRO A 88 -4.94 -7.50 -1.61
C PRO A 88 -6.16 -6.63 -1.92
N VAL A 89 -7.30 -7.28 -2.12
CA VAL A 89 -8.59 -6.59 -2.09
C VAL A 89 -8.85 -6.17 -0.66
N VAL A 90 -9.26 -4.92 -0.46
CA VAL A 90 -9.57 -4.36 0.85
C VAL A 90 -11.09 -4.27 0.98
N ASN A 91 -11.61 -4.66 2.14
CA ASN A 91 -13.04 -4.58 2.46
C ASN A 91 -13.47 -3.10 2.51
N SER A 92 -14.64 -2.77 1.96
CA SER A 92 -15.21 -1.41 2.01
C SER A 92 -15.47 -0.90 3.44
N GLN A 93 -15.63 -1.81 4.41
CA GLN A 93 -15.74 -1.46 5.83
C GLN A 93 -14.41 -1.00 6.45
N ASP A 94 -13.27 -1.28 5.80
CA ASP A 94 -11.94 -0.75 6.17
C ASP A 94 -11.57 0.41 5.23
N SER A 95 -12.31 1.50 5.37
CA SER A 95 -12.29 2.65 4.46
C SER A 95 -10.90 3.28 4.34
N GLU A 96 -10.19 3.49 5.44
CA GLU A 96 -8.86 4.10 5.41
C GLU A 96 -7.82 3.20 4.74
N ARG A 97 -7.88 1.87 4.93
CA ARG A 97 -7.00 0.96 4.18
C ARG A 97 -7.34 0.95 2.70
N TYR A 98 -8.62 1.09 2.35
CA TYR A 98 -9.06 1.20 0.96
C TYR A 98 -8.47 2.45 0.30
N TYR A 99 -8.55 3.62 0.94
CA TYR A 99 -7.95 4.85 0.44
C TYR A 99 -6.42 4.79 0.39
N SER A 100 -5.77 4.21 1.41
CA SER A 100 -4.33 3.95 1.39
C SER A 100 -3.92 3.10 0.18
N ARG A 101 -4.66 2.02 -0.12
CA ARG A 101 -4.44 1.19 -1.32
C ARG A 101 -4.57 2.01 -2.60
N MET A 102 -5.55 2.90 -2.70
CA MET A 102 -5.73 3.76 -3.87
C MET A 102 -4.55 4.70 -4.09
N LEU A 103 -4.00 5.27 -3.02
CA LEU A 103 -2.82 6.13 -3.05
C LEU A 103 -1.58 5.33 -3.46
N LEU A 104 -1.37 4.15 -2.88
CA LEU A 104 -0.23 3.26 -3.22
C LEU A 104 -0.22 2.83 -4.69
N LEU A 105 -1.39 2.76 -5.34
CA LEU A 105 -1.52 2.46 -6.77
C LEU A 105 -1.13 3.63 -7.68
N ARG A 106 -1.08 4.86 -7.17
CA ARG A 106 -1.03 6.09 -7.99
C ARG A 106 0.13 7.02 -7.65
N LEU A 107 0.54 7.04 -6.39
CA LEU A 107 1.62 7.89 -5.92
C LEU A 107 2.97 7.20 -6.12
N PHE A 108 3.96 8.04 -6.42
CA PHE A 108 5.32 7.68 -6.78
C PHE A 108 6.27 8.26 -5.74
N GLY A 109 7.39 7.57 -5.52
CA GLY A 109 8.48 8.08 -4.66
C GLY A 109 8.12 8.32 -3.20
N THR A 110 6.98 7.80 -2.70
CA THR A 110 6.57 8.10 -1.33
C THR A 110 7.46 7.41 -0.31
N VAL A 111 7.95 8.14 0.70
CA VAL A 111 8.93 7.63 1.68
C VAL A 111 8.34 7.28 3.04
N SER A 112 7.05 7.54 3.27
CA SER A 112 6.35 7.24 4.52
C SER A 112 4.82 7.28 4.37
N TYR A 113 4.09 6.93 5.43
CA TYR A 113 2.64 7.15 5.51
C TYR A 113 2.25 8.63 5.54
N ASP A 114 3.04 9.47 6.18
CA ASP A 114 2.76 10.91 6.21
C ASP A 114 3.00 11.54 4.85
N ASP A 115 3.98 11.04 4.10
CA ASP A 115 4.22 11.45 2.72
C ASP A 115 3.05 11.02 1.81
N LEU A 116 2.52 9.80 1.98
CA LEU A 116 1.27 9.38 1.32
C LEU A 116 0.08 10.29 1.65
N LYS A 117 0.07 10.92 2.82
CA LYS A 117 -0.97 11.86 3.25
C LYS A 117 -0.64 13.32 2.92
N THR A 118 0.48 13.61 2.28
CA THR A 118 0.91 14.97 2.00
C THR A 118 0.61 15.35 0.56
N VAL A 119 -0.07 16.49 0.36
CA VAL A 119 -0.31 17.05 -0.98
C VAL A 119 0.09 18.52 -0.96
N ASN A 120 0.98 18.92 -1.88
CA ASN A 120 1.50 20.30 -1.98
C ASN A 120 2.01 20.85 -0.63
N GLY A 121 2.71 20.02 0.14
CA GLY A 121 3.27 20.38 1.45
C GLY A 121 2.27 20.39 2.62
N ILE A 122 0.99 20.05 2.38
CA ILE A 122 -0.03 19.98 3.43
C ILE A 122 -0.25 18.52 3.83
N LEU A 123 0.04 18.20 5.10
CA LEU A 123 -0.23 16.89 5.69
C LEU A 123 -1.70 16.78 6.12
N PHE A 124 -2.39 15.77 5.60
CA PHE A 124 -3.77 15.45 5.99
C PHE A 124 -3.83 14.42 7.11
N SER A 125 -4.93 14.39 7.85
CA SER A 125 -5.14 13.43 8.95
C SER A 125 -5.49 12.03 8.43
N TYR A 126 -6.27 11.96 7.34
CA TYR A 126 -6.82 10.73 6.79
C TYR A 126 -6.43 10.54 5.32
N PHE A 127 -6.26 9.28 4.90
CA PHE A 127 -5.98 8.94 3.50
C PHE A 127 -7.14 9.33 2.59
N GLN A 128 -8.38 9.25 3.09
CA GLN A 128 -9.55 9.75 2.35
C GLN A 128 -9.38 11.21 1.91
N GLN A 129 -8.94 12.09 2.80
CA GLN A 129 -8.78 13.52 2.51
C GLN A 129 -7.74 13.75 1.42
N THR A 130 -6.65 12.98 1.44
CA THR A 130 -5.64 13.00 0.38
C THR A 130 -6.24 12.55 -0.96
N CYS A 131 -6.99 11.44 -0.98
CA CYS A 131 -7.70 10.98 -2.17
C CYS A 131 -8.67 12.05 -2.71
N THR A 132 -9.46 12.70 -1.84
CA THR A 132 -10.34 13.81 -2.22
C THR A 132 -9.55 14.97 -2.81
N LYS A 133 -8.47 15.40 -2.15
CA LYS A 133 -7.64 16.53 -2.58
C LYS A 133 -6.98 16.28 -3.94
N LEU A 134 -6.62 15.03 -4.23
CA LEU A 134 -6.06 14.59 -5.51
C LEU A 134 -7.13 14.32 -6.58
N GLY A 135 -8.42 14.46 -6.25
CA GLY A 135 -9.52 14.21 -7.18
C GLY A 135 -9.71 12.73 -7.54
N PHE A 136 -9.25 11.81 -6.69
CA PHE A 136 -9.40 10.36 -6.91
C PHE A 136 -10.77 9.82 -6.51
N LEU A 137 -11.53 10.59 -5.74
CA LEU A 137 -12.91 10.29 -5.40
C LEU A 137 -13.80 11.14 -6.29
N GLU A 138 -14.78 10.51 -6.94
CA GLU A 138 -15.85 11.25 -7.61
C GLU A 138 -16.56 12.11 -6.56
N SER A 139 -16.90 13.36 -6.91
CA SER A 139 -17.68 14.19 -5.99
C SER A 139 -18.97 13.45 -5.65
N ASP A 140 -19.26 13.32 -4.34
CA ASP A 140 -20.35 12.59 -3.70
C ASP A 140 -21.79 12.95 -4.15
N HIS A 141 -21.97 13.60 -5.30
CA HIS A 141 -23.24 14.03 -5.83
C HIS A 141 -23.96 12.99 -6.70
N HIS A 142 -23.41 11.77 -6.86
CA HIS A 142 -24.01 10.77 -7.75
C HIS A 142 -24.39 9.43 -7.09
N TRP A 143 -24.04 9.17 -5.83
CA TRP A 143 -24.36 7.89 -5.19
C TRP A 143 -25.44 7.97 -4.10
N ARG A 144 -25.82 9.18 -3.65
CA ARG A 144 -26.88 9.35 -2.62
C ARG A 144 -28.30 9.26 -3.18
N ASP A 145 -28.48 9.38 -4.49
CA ASP A 145 -29.82 9.39 -5.11
C ASP A 145 -30.31 7.99 -5.53
N THR A 146 -29.51 6.92 -5.41
CA THR A 146 -29.93 5.56 -5.83
C THR A 146 -30.33 4.64 -4.66
N MET A 147 -30.38 5.13 -3.41
CA MET A 147 -30.82 4.34 -2.25
C MET A 147 -32.14 4.79 -1.61
N THR A 148 -32.88 5.71 -2.23
CA THR A 148 -34.19 6.18 -1.69
C THR A 148 -35.38 5.90 -2.61
N GLU A 149 -35.26 4.96 -3.55
CA GLU A 149 -36.39 4.54 -4.39
C GLU A 149 -36.61 3.02 -4.30
N ALA A 150 -36.86 2.57 -3.07
CA ALA A 150 -37.47 1.28 -2.79
C ALA A 150 -38.41 1.42 -1.58
N ILE A 151 -39.40 2.30 -1.69
CA ILE A 151 -40.63 2.20 -0.91
C ILE A 151 -41.69 1.64 -1.88
N PRO A 152 -42.05 0.36 -1.78
CA PRO A 152 -43.20 -0.16 -2.51
C PRO A 152 -44.46 0.47 -1.93
N SER A 153 -45.23 1.17 -2.76
CA SER A 153 -46.66 1.43 -2.51
C SER A 153 -47.47 0.17 -2.80
#